data_AF-A0AAU5SCJ1-F1
#
_entry.id   AF-A0AAU5SCJ1-F1
#
_cell.length_a   1.000
_cell.length_b   1.000
_cell.length_c   1.000
_cell.angle_alpha   90.00
_cell.angle_beta   90.00
_cell.angle_gamma   90.00
#
_symmetry.space_group_name_H-M   'P 1'
#
loop_
_entity.id
_entity.type
_entity.pdbx_description
1 polymer ?
#
loop_
_entity_poly.entity_id
_entity_poly.type
_entity_poly.pdbx_seq_one_letter_code
_entity_poly.pdbx_strand_id
1 'polypeptide(L)'
;MLNSRRLDRQERPTVLRLPQGTDPDELARLRAELGQWAGRPRNLALDRFVDPTVSESWGLALLEPFGDELVELAAWGYRANWVGLGRIAVGNGTQPMLVIADRRDPAWAGLPETSSWTERLCALTGWESTGRPAVDWQAAEAALGTALPRDYKEIIDVFGPGSFDGYVDLLVPNGQVLDLIAWSRGNTGRFAPHPAYPAPHGLLQWGSSEQELDFAWQTGTADPSDWPLLVREDSGAEWRRFDCSLDEFLVRLLTDVGLGFAPSYLLDSHHFESWDR
;
A
#
# COMPACT_ATOMS: atom_id res chain seq x y z
N MET A 1 24.88 -11.31 15.25
CA MET A 1 24.06 -12.16 16.14
C MET A 1 23.18 -11.26 17.00
N LEU A 2 21.98 -10.92 16.51
CA LEU A 2 20.97 -10.20 17.28
C LEU A 2 19.61 -10.78 16.86
N ASN A 3 19.00 -11.46 17.84
CA ASN A 3 17.59 -11.85 17.98
C ASN A 3 16.84 -12.48 16.80
N SER A 4 17.11 -13.76 16.58
CA SER A 4 16.15 -14.77 16.10
C SER A 4 15.07 -15.13 17.16
N ARG A 5 14.66 -14.18 18.02
CA ARG A 5 13.72 -14.39 19.15
C ARG A 5 12.32 -13.78 18.92
N ARG A 6 11.87 -13.69 17.67
CA ARG A 6 10.47 -13.38 17.33
C ARG A 6 9.76 -14.45 16.51
N LEU A 7 10.38 -15.63 16.38
CA LEU A 7 9.67 -16.83 15.98
C LEU A 7 8.89 -17.31 17.21
N ASP A 8 7.56 -17.31 17.12
CA ASP A 8 6.59 -17.94 18.04
C ASP A 8 6.14 -17.19 19.32
N ARG A 9 6.09 -15.86 19.33
CA ARG A 9 5.30 -15.16 20.37
C ARG A 9 4.23 -14.29 19.74
N GLN A 10 3.10 -14.90 19.41
CA GLN A 10 1.85 -14.18 19.14
C GLN A 10 1.51 -13.38 20.40
N GLU A 11 1.70 -12.06 20.34
CA GLU A 11 1.34 -11.21 21.46
C GLU A 11 -0.18 -11.18 21.59
N ARG A 12 -0.66 -11.11 22.83
CA ARG A 12 -2.10 -11.06 23.08
C ARG A 12 -2.67 -9.83 22.37
N PRO A 13 -3.88 -9.95 21.77
CA PRO A 13 -4.52 -8.81 21.15
C PRO A 13 -4.64 -7.63 22.11
N THR A 14 -4.27 -6.44 21.65
CA THR A 14 -4.42 -5.21 22.41
C THR A 14 -5.79 -4.61 22.13
N VAL A 15 -6.58 -4.40 23.17
CA VAL A 15 -7.95 -3.87 23.07
C VAL A 15 -7.99 -2.47 23.65
N LEU A 16 -8.41 -1.50 22.84
CA LEU A 16 -8.70 -0.13 23.25
C LEU A 16 -10.21 0.07 23.25
N ARG A 17 -10.80 0.27 24.43
CA ARG A 17 -12.22 0.61 24.54
C ARG A 17 -12.42 2.11 24.38
N LEU A 18 -13.26 2.50 23.43
CA LEU A 18 -13.64 3.89 23.22
C LEU A 18 -14.81 4.27 24.16
N PRO A 19 -15.04 5.55 24.45
CA PRO A 19 -16.20 5.99 25.24
C PRO A 19 -17.53 5.46 24.66
N GLN A 20 -18.49 5.07 25.51
CA GLN A 20 -19.79 4.57 25.02
C GLN A 20 -20.55 5.60 24.18
N GLY A 21 -20.36 6.89 24.47
CA GLY A 21 -20.96 8.02 23.76
C GLY A 21 -20.15 8.53 22.57
N THR A 22 -19.16 7.78 22.05
CA THR A 22 -18.45 8.17 20.82
C THR A 22 -19.46 8.33 19.68
N ASP A 23 -19.36 9.47 18.99
CA ASP A 23 -20.24 9.87 17.91
C ASP A 23 -20.14 8.86 16.74
N PRO A 24 -21.28 8.37 16.20
CA PRO A 24 -21.29 7.54 14.99
C PRO A 24 -20.51 8.14 13.82
N ASP A 25 -20.54 9.47 13.64
CA ASP A 25 -19.82 10.14 12.56
C ASP A 25 -18.30 10.11 12.78
N GLU A 26 -17.85 10.11 14.03
CA GLU A 26 -16.45 9.96 14.40
C GLU A 26 -15.95 8.54 14.08
N LEU A 27 -16.75 7.52 14.37
CA LEU A 27 -16.41 6.14 14.00
C LEU A 27 -16.40 5.92 12.49
N ALA A 28 -17.31 6.55 11.76
CA ALA A 28 -17.33 6.52 10.30
C ALA A 28 -16.08 7.18 9.71
N ARG A 29 -15.65 8.33 10.25
CA ARG A 29 -14.39 8.98 9.87
C ARG A 29 -13.18 8.10 10.16
N LEU A 30 -13.08 7.51 11.35
CA LEU A 30 -11.99 6.60 11.69
C LEU A 30 -11.96 5.39 10.73
N ARG A 31 -13.12 4.80 10.43
CA ARG A 31 -13.23 3.71 9.45
C ARG A 31 -12.73 4.12 8.06
N ALA A 32 -13.07 5.32 7.61
CA ALA A 32 -12.61 5.86 6.33
C ALA A 32 -11.09 6.10 6.33
N GLU A 33 -10.55 6.68 7.40
CA GLU A 33 -9.10 6.86 7.57
C GLU A 33 -8.37 5.53 7.53
N LEU A 34 -8.80 4.51 8.29
CA LEU A 34 -8.25 3.14 8.23
C LEU A 34 -8.25 2.58 6.80
N GLY A 35 -9.34 2.81 6.06
CA GLY A 35 -9.48 2.34 4.69
C GLY A 35 -8.50 2.96 3.70
N GLN A 36 -8.06 4.20 3.94
CA GLN A 36 -7.11 4.87 3.03
C GLN A 36 -5.76 4.15 2.99
N TRP A 37 -5.24 3.69 4.14
CA TRP A 37 -3.92 3.05 4.24
C TRP A 37 -3.96 1.53 4.27
N ALA A 38 -5.00 0.92 4.84
CA ALA A 38 -5.10 -0.53 4.98
C ALA A 38 -6.00 -1.18 3.92
N GLY A 39 -6.56 -0.39 3.00
CA GLY A 39 -7.42 -0.89 1.92
C GLY A 39 -8.82 -1.27 2.40
N ARG A 40 -9.42 -2.29 1.77
CA ARG A 40 -10.84 -2.61 2.01
C ARG A 40 -11.03 -3.40 3.30
N PRO A 41 -11.94 -2.98 4.20
CA PRO A 41 -12.27 -3.77 5.38
C PRO A 41 -12.99 -5.06 5.01
N ARG A 42 -12.76 -6.09 5.80
CA ARG A 42 -13.58 -7.29 5.86
C ARG A 42 -14.42 -7.29 7.13
N ASN A 43 -15.71 -7.55 7.02
CA ASN A 43 -16.54 -7.76 8.20
C ASN A 43 -16.30 -9.17 8.74
N LEU A 44 -15.82 -9.29 9.97
CA LEU A 44 -15.62 -10.56 10.67
C LEU A 44 -16.82 -10.94 11.53
N ALA A 45 -17.58 -9.94 12.00
CA ALA A 45 -18.82 -10.16 12.72
C ALA A 45 -19.84 -9.05 12.43
N LEU A 46 -21.12 -9.39 12.42
CA LEU A 46 -22.25 -8.46 12.30
C LEU A 46 -23.45 -9.02 13.09
N ASP A 47 -24.14 -8.17 13.85
CA ASP A 47 -25.30 -8.56 14.66
C ASP A 47 -25.06 -9.80 15.54
N ARG A 48 -23.86 -9.88 16.15
CA ARG A 48 -23.37 -11.00 16.97
C ARG A 48 -23.15 -12.32 16.22
N PHE A 49 -23.24 -12.31 14.90
CA PHE A 49 -22.91 -13.44 14.05
C PHE A 49 -21.49 -13.29 13.51
N VAL A 50 -20.64 -14.29 13.74
CA VAL A 50 -19.27 -14.34 13.20
C VAL A 50 -19.31 -14.94 11.79
N ASP A 51 -18.61 -14.32 10.84
CA ASP A 51 -18.44 -14.85 9.49
C ASP A 51 -17.78 -16.25 9.57
N PRO A 52 -18.44 -17.31 9.04
CA PRO A 52 -17.95 -18.68 9.15
C PRO A 52 -16.65 -18.94 8.39
N THR A 53 -16.21 -18.00 7.54
CA THR A 53 -14.98 -18.13 6.76
C THR A 53 -13.76 -17.46 7.41
N VAL A 54 -13.90 -16.97 8.65
CA VAL A 54 -12.77 -16.48 9.47
C VAL A 54 -11.83 -17.63 9.85
N SER A 55 -10.53 -17.38 9.77
CA SER A 55 -9.45 -18.32 10.12
C SER A 55 -8.20 -17.55 10.58
N GLU A 56 -7.11 -18.25 10.92
CA GLU A 56 -5.87 -17.60 11.36
C GLU A 56 -5.33 -16.59 10.33
N SER A 57 -5.34 -16.95 9.05
CA SER A 57 -4.97 -16.07 7.94
C SER A 57 -6.00 -15.00 7.62
N TRP A 58 -7.16 -15.03 8.29
CA TRP A 58 -8.29 -14.14 8.07
C TRP A 58 -8.80 -13.48 9.36
N GLY A 59 -7.89 -13.19 10.29
CA GLY A 59 -8.17 -12.30 11.44
C GLY A 59 -8.84 -12.97 12.65
N LEU A 60 -8.79 -14.30 12.78
CA LEU A 60 -9.33 -15.03 13.94
C LEU A 60 -8.84 -14.47 15.27
N ALA A 61 -7.57 -14.06 15.35
CA ALA A 61 -6.96 -13.49 16.55
C ALA A 61 -7.68 -12.22 17.05
N LEU A 62 -8.39 -11.49 16.18
CA LEU A 62 -9.17 -10.31 16.58
C LEU A 62 -10.46 -10.67 17.34
N LEU A 63 -10.94 -11.91 17.26
CA LEU A 63 -12.19 -12.35 17.90
C LEU A 63 -11.94 -12.89 19.32
N GLU A 64 -10.74 -13.41 19.58
CA GLU A 64 -10.36 -14.08 20.83
C GLU A 64 -10.72 -13.30 22.12
N PRO A 65 -10.59 -11.95 22.19
CA PRO A 65 -10.83 -11.25 23.45
C PRO A 65 -12.30 -11.10 23.85
N PHE A 66 -13.28 -11.38 22.98
CA PHE A 66 -14.66 -10.89 23.15
C PHE A 66 -15.70 -11.97 23.43
N GLY A 67 -15.54 -13.18 22.87
CA GLY A 67 -16.57 -14.21 22.96
C GLY A 67 -17.96 -13.69 22.58
N ASP A 68 -18.96 -13.93 23.43
CA ASP A 68 -20.36 -13.53 23.21
C ASP A 68 -20.62 -12.01 23.35
N GLU A 69 -19.64 -11.23 23.81
CA GLU A 69 -19.77 -9.77 23.91
C GLU A 69 -19.68 -9.09 22.53
N LEU A 70 -19.10 -9.75 21.52
CA LEU A 70 -18.89 -9.13 20.21
C LEU A 70 -20.21 -8.89 19.48
N VAL A 71 -20.45 -7.65 19.05
CA VAL A 71 -21.65 -7.28 18.27
C VAL A 71 -21.32 -7.15 16.80
N GLU A 72 -20.30 -6.38 16.47
CA GLU A 72 -19.84 -6.18 15.10
C GLU A 72 -18.34 -5.93 15.10
N LEU A 73 -17.67 -6.35 14.03
CA LEU A 73 -16.24 -6.13 13.83
C LEU A 73 -15.92 -6.08 12.35
N ALA A 74 -15.38 -4.94 11.91
CA ALA A 74 -14.67 -4.85 10.65
C ALA A 74 -13.17 -4.89 10.92
N ALA A 75 -12.42 -5.53 10.02
CA ALA A 75 -11.00 -5.73 10.15
C ALA A 75 -10.25 -5.41 8.86
N TRP A 76 -9.02 -4.96 9.04
CA TRP A 76 -8.06 -4.70 7.98
C TRP A 76 -6.75 -5.43 8.28
N GLY A 77 -6.10 -5.88 7.21
CA GLY A 77 -4.70 -6.22 7.26
C GLY A 77 -3.86 -4.97 7.06
N TYR A 78 -2.93 -4.70 7.97
CA TYR A 78 -1.93 -3.68 7.76
C TYR A 78 -0.55 -4.15 8.18
N ARG A 79 0.29 -4.41 7.18
CA ARG A 79 1.63 -4.96 7.38
C ARG A 79 1.55 -6.24 8.24
N ALA A 80 2.34 -6.29 9.32
CA ALA A 80 2.36 -7.38 10.28
C ALA A 80 1.26 -7.33 11.36
N ASN A 81 0.21 -6.50 11.19
CA ASN A 81 -0.87 -6.37 12.15
C ASN A 81 -2.25 -6.56 11.50
N TRP A 82 -3.14 -7.20 12.24
CA TRP A 82 -4.58 -7.06 12.08
C TRP A 82 -5.05 -5.85 12.88
N VAL A 83 -5.89 -5.02 12.28
CA VAL A 83 -6.56 -3.89 12.94
C VAL A 83 -8.05 -4.14 12.83
N GLY A 84 -8.77 -4.15 13.96
CA GLY A 84 -10.21 -4.31 14.03
C GLY A 84 -10.87 -3.10 14.66
N LEU A 85 -11.99 -2.65 14.08
CA LEU A 85 -12.86 -1.60 14.60
C LEU A 85 -14.28 -2.17 14.71
N GLY A 86 -14.87 -2.10 15.89
CA GLY A 86 -16.14 -2.76 16.15
C GLY A 86 -16.84 -2.26 17.39
N ARG A 87 -17.84 -3.03 17.82
CA ARG A 87 -18.60 -2.77 19.05
C ARG A 87 -18.80 -4.04 19.84
N ILE A 88 -18.78 -3.89 21.15
CA ILE A 88 -19.07 -4.94 22.13
C ILE A 88 -20.29 -4.57 22.97
N ALA A 89 -21.02 -5.58 23.46
CA ALA A 89 -22.15 -5.39 24.35
C ALA A 89 -21.67 -5.00 25.76
N VAL A 90 -22.23 -3.94 26.32
CA VAL A 90 -21.94 -3.50 27.69
C VAL A 90 -23.25 -3.07 28.38
N GLY A 91 -23.68 -3.82 29.38
CA GLY A 91 -24.98 -3.62 30.02
C GLY A 91 -26.12 -3.75 29.01
N ASN A 92 -26.93 -2.70 28.88
CA ASN A 92 -28.05 -2.64 27.93
C ASN A 92 -27.69 -1.95 26.59
N GLY A 93 -26.42 -1.59 26.40
CA GLY A 93 -25.95 -0.84 25.23
C GLY A 93 -24.75 -1.50 24.56
N THR A 94 -24.07 -0.72 23.72
CA THR A 94 -22.84 -1.13 23.05
C THR A 94 -21.73 -0.12 23.28
N GLN A 95 -20.49 -0.60 23.33
CA GLN A 95 -19.29 0.21 23.46
C GLN A 95 -18.40 0.00 22.23
N PRO A 96 -18.00 1.06 21.52
CA PRO A 96 -17.06 0.94 20.42
C PRO A 96 -15.66 0.59 20.93
N MET A 97 -14.89 -0.09 20.08
CA MET A 97 -13.57 -0.59 20.41
C MET A 97 -12.66 -0.65 19.19
N LEU A 98 -11.36 -0.57 19.44
CA LEU A 98 -10.30 -0.95 18.52
C LEU A 98 -9.58 -2.18 19.09
N VAL A 99 -9.23 -3.12 18.22
CA VAL A 99 -8.40 -4.28 18.57
C VAL A 99 -7.25 -4.41 17.58
N ILE A 100 -6.05 -4.69 18.09
CA ILE A 100 -4.86 -4.93 17.28
C ILE A 100 -4.32 -6.30 17.64
N ALA A 101 -4.03 -7.13 16.64
CA ALA A 101 -3.43 -8.45 16.82
C ALA A 101 -2.32 -8.68 15.78
N ASP A 102 -1.41 -9.61 16.06
CA ASP A 102 -0.34 -9.97 15.12
C ASP A 102 -0.91 -10.64 13.86
N ARG A 103 -0.31 -10.32 12.71
CA ARG A 103 -0.62 -10.90 11.39
C ARG A 103 0.69 -11.29 10.71
N ARG A 104 0.69 -12.41 10.00
CA ARG A 104 1.78 -12.73 9.07
C ARG A 104 1.72 -11.77 7.88
N ASP A 105 2.73 -10.92 7.70
CA ASP A 105 2.79 -9.99 6.58
C ASP A 105 2.95 -10.77 5.25
N PRO A 106 1.99 -10.71 4.31
CA PRO A 106 2.15 -11.27 2.96
C PRO A 106 3.38 -10.66 2.27
N ALA A 107 3.61 -9.39 2.61
CA ALA A 107 4.80 -8.57 2.45
C ALA A 107 6.14 -9.25 2.77
N TRP A 108 6.14 -10.32 3.58
CA TRP A 108 7.35 -11.02 4.02
C TRP A 108 7.32 -12.54 3.84
N ALA A 109 6.24 -13.11 3.33
CA ALA A 109 6.12 -14.56 3.13
C ALA A 109 7.26 -15.10 2.23
N GLY A 110 7.91 -16.19 2.67
CA GLY A 110 8.88 -16.96 1.87
C GLY A 110 10.30 -16.40 1.77
N LEU A 111 10.58 -15.20 2.29
CA LEU A 111 11.89 -14.56 2.21
C LEU A 111 12.40 -14.09 3.59
N PRO A 112 13.73 -13.92 3.78
CA PRO A 112 14.27 -13.34 5.01
C PRO A 112 13.77 -11.91 5.24
N GLU A 113 13.48 -11.54 6.49
CA GLU A 113 13.08 -10.17 6.88
C GLU A 113 14.16 -9.11 6.62
N THR A 114 15.40 -9.53 6.32
CA THR A 114 16.53 -8.64 6.07
C THR A 114 16.70 -8.26 4.59
N SER A 115 15.94 -8.86 3.68
CA SER A 115 16.02 -8.50 2.26
C SER A 115 15.59 -7.05 2.05
N SER A 116 16.09 -6.39 1.01
CA SER A 116 15.51 -5.11 0.60
C SER A 116 14.16 -5.33 -0.11
N TRP A 117 13.36 -4.28 -0.24
CA TRP A 117 12.13 -4.34 -1.01
C TRP A 117 12.40 -4.58 -2.50
N THR A 118 13.46 -3.99 -3.08
CA THR A 118 13.87 -4.25 -4.46
C THR A 118 14.29 -5.72 -4.69
N GLU A 119 15.07 -6.30 -3.77
CA GLU A 119 15.44 -7.73 -3.83
C GLU A 119 14.19 -8.61 -3.82
N ARG A 120 13.19 -8.20 -3.06
CA ARG A 120 11.90 -8.89 -3.00
C ARG A 120 11.10 -8.74 -4.30
N LEU A 121 11.07 -7.56 -4.91
CA LEU A 121 10.47 -7.39 -6.24
C LEU A 121 11.12 -8.33 -7.27
N CYS A 122 12.45 -8.44 -7.26
CA CYS A 122 13.17 -9.35 -8.15
C CYS A 122 12.76 -10.81 -7.89
N ALA A 123 12.72 -11.23 -6.63
CA ALA A 123 12.31 -12.58 -6.27
C ALA A 123 10.86 -12.90 -6.64
N LEU A 124 9.92 -11.94 -6.47
CA LEU A 124 8.51 -12.11 -6.81
C LEU A 124 8.27 -12.22 -8.31
N THR A 125 9.03 -11.46 -9.11
CA THR A 125 8.88 -11.42 -10.57
C THR A 125 9.76 -12.44 -11.30
N GLY A 126 10.66 -13.12 -10.58
CA GLY A 126 11.71 -13.93 -11.18
C GLY A 126 12.70 -13.13 -12.03
N TRP A 127 12.77 -11.80 -11.83
CA TRP A 127 13.59 -10.91 -12.64
C TRP A 127 15.06 -11.02 -12.24
N GLU A 128 15.89 -11.29 -13.24
CA GLU A 128 17.34 -11.19 -13.14
C GLU A 128 17.77 -9.97 -13.94
N SER A 129 18.41 -8.99 -13.28
CA SER A 129 18.88 -7.78 -13.95
C SER A 129 19.81 -8.14 -15.11
N THR A 130 19.44 -7.75 -16.32
CA THR A 130 20.23 -7.99 -17.54
C THR A 130 21.37 -6.98 -17.72
N GLY A 131 21.49 -6.01 -16.80
CA GLY A 131 22.40 -4.86 -16.86
C GLY A 131 21.66 -3.56 -16.58
N ARG A 132 22.39 -2.50 -16.20
CA ARG A 132 21.77 -1.20 -15.86
C ARG A 132 21.36 -0.43 -17.13
N PRO A 133 20.12 0.04 -17.25
CA PRO A 133 19.82 1.15 -18.15
C PRO A 133 20.58 2.37 -17.64
N ALA A 134 21.34 3.04 -18.52
CA ALA A 134 22.09 4.22 -18.11
C ALA A 134 21.18 5.45 -18.10
N VAL A 135 20.30 5.56 -17.09
CA VAL A 135 19.64 6.83 -16.81
C VAL A 135 20.70 7.77 -16.23
N ASP A 136 20.95 8.89 -16.90
CA ASP A 136 21.70 9.99 -16.31
C ASP A 136 20.80 10.70 -15.30
N TRP A 137 20.83 10.22 -14.06
CA TRP A 137 20.02 10.75 -12.97
C TRP A 137 20.28 12.24 -12.72
N GLN A 138 21.52 12.71 -12.88
CA GLN A 138 21.84 14.11 -12.69
C GLN A 138 21.15 14.98 -13.75
N ALA A 139 21.21 14.55 -15.02
CA ALA A 139 20.51 15.26 -16.10
C ALA A 139 18.99 15.19 -15.95
N ALA A 140 18.44 14.04 -15.55
CA ALA A 140 17.01 13.85 -15.33
C ALA A 140 16.47 14.75 -14.21
N GLU A 141 17.12 14.76 -13.04
CA GLU A 141 16.74 15.59 -11.90
C GLU A 141 16.88 17.08 -12.22
N ALA A 142 17.91 17.48 -12.97
CA ALA A 142 18.07 18.85 -13.46
C ALA A 142 16.94 19.27 -14.42
N ALA A 143 16.50 18.36 -15.30
CA ALA A 143 15.41 18.61 -16.26
C ALA A 143 14.03 18.67 -15.60
N LEU A 144 13.82 17.94 -14.50
CA LEU A 144 12.61 17.99 -13.68
C LEU A 144 12.61 19.21 -12.75
N GLY A 145 13.78 19.63 -12.27
CA GLY A 145 13.91 20.68 -11.26
C GLY A 145 13.78 20.17 -9.82
N THR A 146 13.89 18.86 -9.60
CA THR A 146 13.86 18.22 -8.29
C THR A 146 14.62 16.91 -8.31
N ALA A 147 15.16 16.51 -7.17
CA ALA A 147 15.67 15.15 -6.99
C ALA A 147 14.52 14.14 -6.93
N LEU A 148 14.80 12.89 -7.27
CA LEU A 148 13.82 11.79 -7.25
C LEU A 148 14.07 10.83 -6.07
N PRO A 149 13.03 10.13 -5.59
CA PRO A 149 13.15 9.12 -4.54
C PRO A 149 14.22 8.08 -4.85
N ARG A 150 14.98 7.65 -3.83
CA ARG A 150 16.13 6.75 -4.01
C ARG A 150 15.72 5.36 -4.49
N ASP A 151 14.69 4.82 -3.88
CA ASP A 151 14.03 3.55 -4.18
C ASP A 151 13.50 3.49 -5.62
N TYR A 152 12.93 4.58 -6.13
CA TYR A 152 12.54 4.67 -7.54
C TYR A 152 13.75 4.52 -8.47
N LYS A 153 14.84 5.23 -8.19
CA LYS A 153 16.07 5.12 -8.98
C LYS A 153 16.63 3.70 -8.93
N GLU A 154 16.57 3.04 -7.78
CA GLU A 154 16.98 1.65 -7.62
C GLU A 154 16.11 0.68 -8.45
N ILE A 155 14.79 0.85 -8.44
CA ILE A 155 13.87 0.07 -9.28
C ILE A 155 14.22 0.26 -10.75
N ILE A 156 14.36 1.50 -11.23
CA ILE A 156 14.68 1.76 -12.64
C ILE A 156 16.07 1.23 -13.01
N ASP A 157 17.07 1.36 -12.14
CA ASP A 157 18.41 0.82 -12.39
C ASP A 157 18.43 -0.72 -12.51
N VAL A 158 17.45 -1.42 -11.91
CA VAL A 158 17.33 -2.89 -11.90
C VAL A 158 16.42 -3.43 -13.01
N PHE A 159 15.25 -2.81 -13.17
CA PHE A 159 14.17 -3.28 -14.05
C PHE A 159 14.14 -2.53 -15.38
N GLY A 160 14.55 -1.27 -15.40
CA GLY A 160 14.43 -0.40 -16.57
C GLY A 160 12.98 -0.06 -16.93
N PRO A 161 12.74 0.42 -18.16
CA PRO A 161 11.39 0.67 -18.66
C PRO A 161 10.63 -0.65 -18.86
N GLY A 162 9.38 -0.68 -18.40
CA GLY A 162 8.55 -1.87 -18.47
C GLY A 162 7.33 -1.80 -17.57
N SER A 163 6.69 -2.95 -17.40
CA SER A 163 5.45 -3.09 -16.64
C SER A 163 5.51 -4.25 -15.66
N PHE A 164 4.97 -4.05 -14.45
CA PHE A 164 4.67 -5.14 -13.53
C PHE A 164 3.28 -5.70 -13.82
N ASP A 165 3.21 -6.97 -14.21
CA ASP A 165 1.98 -7.71 -14.54
C ASP A 165 1.06 -7.04 -15.59
N GLY A 166 1.59 -6.13 -16.42
CA GLY A 166 0.76 -5.30 -17.31
C GLY A 166 -0.16 -4.33 -16.56
N TYR A 167 0.06 -4.16 -15.25
CA TYR A 167 -0.79 -3.38 -14.34
C TYR A 167 -0.14 -2.08 -13.90
N VAL A 168 1.18 -2.08 -13.65
CA VAL A 168 1.92 -0.86 -13.30
C VAL A 168 3.02 -0.64 -14.32
N ASP A 169 2.78 0.29 -15.23
CA ASP A 169 3.73 0.75 -16.21
C ASP A 169 4.63 1.82 -15.61
N LEU A 170 5.95 1.64 -15.70
CA LEU A 170 6.91 2.59 -15.16
C LEU A 170 7.17 3.72 -16.15
N LEU A 171 6.96 4.97 -15.70
CA LEU A 171 7.49 6.13 -16.41
C LEU A 171 8.97 6.23 -16.09
N VAL A 172 9.82 6.32 -17.11
CA VAL A 172 11.28 6.41 -16.97
C VAL A 172 11.75 7.74 -17.54
N PRO A 173 12.73 8.45 -16.94
CA PRO A 173 13.20 9.71 -17.50
C PRO A 173 13.84 9.50 -18.88
N ASN A 174 13.35 10.21 -19.89
CA ASN A 174 13.71 10.02 -21.29
C ASN A 174 13.39 8.61 -21.84
N GLY A 175 12.46 7.90 -21.21
CA GLY A 175 11.97 6.61 -21.70
C GLY A 175 11.31 6.74 -23.07
N GLN A 176 11.52 5.77 -23.97
CA GLN A 176 10.98 5.84 -25.33
C GLN A 176 9.46 5.65 -25.38
N VAL A 177 8.93 4.79 -24.50
CA VAL A 177 7.49 4.47 -24.44
C VAL A 177 6.78 5.43 -23.50
N LEU A 178 7.21 5.49 -22.24
CA LEU A 178 6.66 6.36 -21.21
C LEU A 178 7.77 7.23 -20.60
N ASP A 179 7.82 8.50 -21.00
CA ASP A 179 8.78 9.49 -20.49
C ASP A 179 8.21 10.26 -19.30
N LEU A 180 8.83 10.08 -18.14
CA LEU A 180 8.51 10.79 -16.90
C LEU A 180 8.61 12.32 -17.08
N ILE A 181 9.64 12.80 -17.76
CA ILE A 181 9.91 14.24 -17.92
C ILE A 181 8.84 14.88 -18.80
N ALA A 182 8.55 14.29 -19.96
CA ALA A 182 7.49 14.76 -20.84
C ALA A 182 6.11 14.76 -20.15
N TRP A 183 5.78 13.68 -19.43
CA TRP A 183 4.50 13.56 -18.72
C TRP A 183 4.32 14.61 -17.63
N SER A 184 5.39 14.92 -16.88
CA SER A 184 5.34 15.95 -15.83
C SER A 184 4.90 17.33 -16.35
N ARG A 185 5.17 17.63 -17.63
CA ARG A 185 4.85 18.92 -18.26
C ARG A 185 3.43 18.99 -18.82
N GLY A 186 2.77 17.85 -19.04
CA GLY A 186 1.48 17.77 -19.75
C GLY A 186 0.23 17.68 -18.87
N ASN A 187 0.35 17.32 -17.58
CA ASN A 187 -0.78 16.82 -16.77
C ASN A 187 -1.47 17.86 -15.86
N THR A 188 -1.51 19.14 -16.23
CA THR A 188 -1.90 20.23 -15.32
C THR A 188 -3.36 20.23 -14.83
N GLY A 189 -4.26 19.45 -15.43
CA GLY A 189 -5.67 19.32 -15.00
C GLY A 189 -6.09 17.93 -14.51
N ARG A 190 -5.24 16.91 -14.65
CA ARG A 190 -5.59 15.50 -14.36
C ARG A 190 -5.71 15.21 -12.86
N PHE A 191 -4.96 15.95 -12.04
CA PHE A 191 -4.75 15.62 -10.63
C PHE A 191 -5.73 16.25 -9.64
N ALA A 192 -6.77 16.95 -10.12
CA ALA A 192 -7.76 17.56 -9.24
C ALA A 192 -8.26 16.57 -8.17
N PRO A 193 -8.39 16.99 -6.90
CA PRO A 193 -8.21 18.36 -6.39
C PRO A 193 -6.75 18.76 -6.11
N HIS A 194 -5.77 17.87 -6.28
CA HIS A 194 -4.37 18.17 -6.04
C HIS A 194 -3.76 19.00 -7.18
N PRO A 195 -2.81 19.90 -6.87
CA PRO A 195 -2.07 20.61 -7.90
C PRO A 195 -1.12 19.64 -8.64
N ALA A 196 -0.72 19.99 -9.87
CA ALA A 196 0.35 19.30 -10.57
C ALA A 196 1.72 19.88 -10.18
N TYR A 197 2.76 19.04 -10.08
CA TYR A 197 4.14 19.51 -10.01
C TYR A 197 4.45 20.39 -11.25
N PRO A 198 5.12 21.55 -11.12
CA PRO A 198 5.98 22.00 -10.01
C PRO A 198 5.30 22.89 -8.95
N ALA A 199 3.97 22.99 -8.91
CA ALA A 199 3.32 23.74 -7.85
C ALA A 199 3.60 23.08 -6.47
N PRO A 200 3.62 23.85 -5.36
CA PRO A 200 3.83 23.31 -4.02
C PRO A 200 2.84 22.20 -3.70
N HIS A 201 3.32 21.10 -3.12
CA HIS A 201 2.52 19.89 -2.88
C HIS A 201 1.91 19.27 -4.14
N GLY A 202 2.50 19.57 -5.30
CA GLY A 202 2.05 19.09 -6.59
C GLY A 202 2.36 17.62 -6.80
N LEU A 203 1.48 16.93 -7.54
CA LEU A 203 1.66 15.54 -7.90
C LEU A 203 2.62 15.40 -9.07
N LEU A 204 3.57 14.49 -8.93
CA LEU A 204 4.49 14.06 -9.98
C LEU A 204 4.22 12.58 -10.28
N GLN A 205 3.73 12.29 -11.48
CA GLN A 205 3.38 10.95 -11.90
C GLN A 205 4.62 10.10 -12.18
N TRP A 206 4.63 8.88 -11.67
CA TRP A 206 5.73 7.91 -11.81
C TRP A 206 5.30 6.60 -12.46
N GLY A 207 3.99 6.34 -12.46
CA GLY A 207 3.41 5.15 -13.07
C GLY A 207 2.08 5.46 -13.74
N SER A 208 1.73 4.57 -14.66
CA SER A 208 0.39 4.50 -15.24
C SER A 208 -0.06 3.04 -15.31
N SER A 209 -1.27 2.84 -15.82
CA SER A 209 -1.74 1.53 -16.25
C SER A 209 -2.56 1.69 -17.53
N GLU A 210 -2.76 0.60 -18.25
CA GLU A 210 -3.70 0.57 -19.38
C GLU A 210 -5.15 0.91 -18.98
N GLN A 211 -5.50 0.75 -17.69
CA GLN A 211 -6.82 1.05 -17.14
C GLN A 211 -6.94 2.51 -16.64
N GLU A 212 -5.99 3.38 -17.03
CA GLU A 212 -5.93 4.79 -16.64
C GLU A 212 -5.73 5.06 -15.14
N LEU A 213 -5.27 4.06 -14.37
CA LEU A 213 -4.82 4.30 -12.99
C LEU A 213 -3.69 5.32 -12.96
N ASP A 214 -3.79 6.22 -11.98
CA ASP A 214 -2.79 7.25 -11.73
C ASP A 214 -1.94 6.88 -10.52
N PHE A 215 -0.62 6.87 -10.73
CA PHE A 215 0.37 6.61 -9.69
C PHE A 215 1.32 7.81 -9.60
N ALA A 216 1.23 8.57 -8.51
CA ALA A 216 2.01 9.79 -8.35
C ALA A 216 2.67 9.90 -6.97
N TRP A 217 3.74 10.67 -6.89
CA TRP A 217 4.24 11.19 -5.61
C TRP A 217 3.56 12.53 -5.34
N GLN A 218 3.22 12.82 -4.09
CA GLN A 218 2.94 14.19 -3.68
C GLN A 218 4.24 14.83 -3.19
N THR A 219 4.76 15.75 -3.99
CA THR A 219 6.04 16.42 -3.70
C THR A 219 5.93 17.33 -2.47
N GLY A 220 7.07 17.74 -1.88
CA GLY A 220 7.12 18.88 -0.95
C GLY A 220 7.82 18.65 0.39
N THR A 221 8.13 17.40 0.78
CA THR A 221 9.12 17.17 1.85
C THR A 221 10.53 17.45 1.32
N ALA A 222 11.46 17.74 2.24
CA ALA A 222 12.83 18.10 1.88
C ALA A 222 13.63 16.93 1.28
N ASP A 223 13.44 15.71 1.81
CA ASP A 223 13.94 14.49 1.20
C ASP A 223 12.85 13.88 0.30
N PRO A 224 13.10 13.74 -1.02
CA PRO A 224 12.16 13.08 -1.92
C PRO A 224 11.81 11.65 -1.53
N SER A 225 12.69 10.96 -0.79
CA SER A 225 12.44 9.60 -0.29
C SER A 225 11.32 9.55 0.76
N ASP A 226 10.97 10.71 1.34
CA ASP A 226 9.84 10.87 2.26
C ASP A 226 8.55 11.31 1.54
N TRP A 227 8.56 11.43 0.20
CA TRP A 227 7.33 11.76 -0.53
C TRP A 227 6.33 10.61 -0.47
N PRO A 228 5.10 10.87 -0.03
CA PRO A 228 4.03 9.88 -0.03
C PRO A 228 3.59 9.57 -1.46
N LEU A 229 3.11 8.35 -1.64
CA LEU A 229 2.51 7.89 -2.88
C LEU A 229 1.01 8.20 -2.84
N LEU A 230 0.48 8.72 -3.92
CA LEU A 230 -0.94 8.90 -4.14
C LEU A 230 -1.35 8.07 -5.36
N VAL A 231 -2.34 7.22 -5.16
CA VAL A 231 -2.87 6.33 -6.20
C VAL A 231 -4.35 6.59 -6.38
N ARG A 232 -4.79 6.61 -7.63
CA ARG A 232 -6.20 6.75 -7.98
C ARG A 232 -6.57 5.71 -9.03
N GLU A 233 -7.60 4.93 -8.72
CA GLU A 233 -8.00 3.77 -9.53
C GLU A 233 -8.73 4.17 -10.83
N ASP A 234 -9.43 5.30 -10.84
CA ASP A 234 -10.01 5.92 -12.03
C ASP A 234 -10.22 7.44 -11.81
N SER A 235 -10.50 8.20 -12.87
CA SER A 235 -10.64 9.67 -12.77
C SER A 235 -11.70 10.19 -11.80
N GLY A 236 -12.69 9.38 -11.42
CA GLY A 236 -13.76 9.72 -10.46
C GLY A 236 -13.50 9.21 -9.04
N ALA A 237 -12.51 8.33 -8.86
CA ALA A 237 -12.12 7.80 -7.56
C ALA A 237 -11.37 8.82 -6.70
N GLU A 238 -11.45 8.64 -5.38
CA GLU A 238 -10.62 9.40 -4.44
C GLU A 238 -9.16 8.97 -4.51
N TRP A 239 -8.26 9.92 -4.27
CA TRP A 239 -6.84 9.63 -4.13
C TRP A 239 -6.57 8.90 -2.81
N ARG A 240 -5.96 7.74 -2.91
CA ARG A 240 -5.48 6.97 -1.75
C ARG A 240 -4.02 7.32 -1.49
N ARG A 241 -3.72 7.67 -0.25
CA ARG A 241 -2.36 8.00 0.21
C ARG A 241 -1.69 6.78 0.82
N PHE A 242 -0.42 6.57 0.48
CA PHE A 242 0.45 5.57 1.09
C PHE A 242 1.73 6.24 1.60
N ASP A 243 2.01 6.03 2.88
CA ASP A 243 3.22 6.53 3.56
C ASP A 243 4.27 5.41 3.63
N CYS A 244 4.76 5.01 2.46
CA CYS A 244 5.86 4.07 2.29
C CYS A 244 6.65 4.38 1.03
N SER A 245 7.81 3.73 0.89
CA SER A 245 8.59 3.77 -0.33
C SER A 245 7.85 3.07 -1.48
N LEU A 246 8.17 3.44 -2.72
CA LEU A 246 7.66 2.88 -3.96
C LEU A 246 7.94 1.38 -4.06
N ASP A 247 9.14 0.93 -3.69
CA ASP A 247 9.50 -0.48 -3.70
C ASP A 247 8.63 -1.30 -2.73
N GLU A 248 8.42 -0.82 -1.50
CA GLU A 248 7.47 -1.40 -0.54
C GLU A 248 6.05 -1.44 -1.13
N PHE A 249 5.61 -0.32 -1.72
CA PHE A 249 4.27 -0.21 -2.29
C PHE A 249 4.06 -1.23 -3.40
N LEU A 250 4.99 -1.36 -4.35
CA LEU A 250 4.89 -2.31 -5.46
C LEU A 250 4.85 -3.75 -4.94
N VAL A 251 5.69 -4.13 -3.98
CA VAL A 251 5.64 -5.48 -3.39
C VAL A 251 4.27 -5.74 -2.78
N ARG A 252 3.75 -4.79 -2.00
CA ARG A 252 2.45 -4.97 -1.33
C ARG A 252 1.29 -4.94 -2.33
N LEU A 253 1.36 -4.13 -3.37
CA LEU A 253 0.39 -4.11 -4.48
C LEU A 253 0.31 -5.48 -5.15
N LEU A 254 1.43 -6.18 -5.29
CA LEU A 254 1.49 -7.52 -5.87
C LEU A 254 1.07 -8.62 -4.89
N THR A 255 1.25 -8.46 -3.57
CA THR A 255 1.12 -9.60 -2.64
C THR A 255 0.05 -9.45 -1.55
N ASP A 256 -0.37 -8.23 -1.23
CA ASP A 256 -1.29 -7.97 -0.12
C ASP A 256 -2.71 -7.72 -0.64
N VAL A 257 -3.51 -8.79 -0.66
CA VAL A 257 -4.94 -8.77 -1.02
C VAL A 257 -5.73 -7.72 -0.24
N GLY A 258 -5.31 -7.39 0.99
CA GLY A 258 -5.97 -6.37 1.82
C GLY A 258 -5.91 -4.97 1.21
N LEU A 259 -4.83 -4.65 0.48
CA LEU A 259 -4.69 -3.36 -0.20
C LEU A 259 -5.66 -3.20 -1.38
N GLY A 260 -6.19 -4.31 -1.91
CA GLY A 260 -7.28 -4.30 -2.89
C GLY A 260 -6.88 -4.02 -4.33
N PHE A 261 -5.60 -4.21 -4.69
CA PHE A 261 -5.15 -4.09 -6.07
C PHE A 261 -5.26 -5.42 -6.82
N ALA A 262 -5.71 -5.37 -8.06
CA ALA A 262 -6.04 -6.55 -8.87
C ALA A 262 -4.93 -7.61 -8.95
N PRO A 263 -3.63 -7.27 -9.13
CA PRO A 263 -2.57 -8.27 -9.19
C PRO A 263 -2.52 -9.20 -7.99
N SER A 264 -2.76 -8.68 -6.78
CA SER A 264 -2.66 -9.46 -5.54
C SER A 264 -3.66 -10.59 -5.37
N TYR A 265 -4.79 -10.55 -6.09
CA TYR A 265 -5.85 -11.57 -5.96
C TYR A 265 -6.32 -12.17 -7.29
N LEU A 266 -5.86 -11.65 -8.44
CA LEU A 266 -6.18 -12.23 -9.76
C LEU A 266 -5.04 -13.08 -10.33
N LEU A 267 -3.81 -12.93 -9.83
CA LEU A 267 -2.64 -13.60 -10.39
C LEU A 267 -1.99 -14.51 -9.34
N ASP A 268 -1.64 -15.73 -9.76
CA ASP A 268 -0.94 -16.71 -8.91
C ASP A 268 0.59 -16.52 -8.94
N SER A 269 1.10 -15.78 -9.93
CA SER A 269 2.51 -15.48 -10.13
C SER A 269 2.68 -14.11 -10.75
N HIS A 270 3.75 -13.41 -10.38
CA HIS A 270 4.05 -12.08 -10.88
C HIS A 270 5.23 -12.11 -11.86
N HIS A 271 5.26 -11.15 -12.77
CA HIS A 271 6.35 -10.97 -13.72
C HIS A 271 6.57 -9.50 -14.04
N PHE A 272 7.75 -9.21 -14.58
CA PHE A 272 8.07 -7.91 -15.16
C PHE A 272 8.27 -8.07 -16.66
N GLU A 273 7.58 -7.25 -17.45
CA GLU A 273 7.76 -7.16 -18.89
C GLU A 273 8.63 -5.94 -19.21
N SER A 274 9.85 -6.17 -19.69
CA SER A 274 10.73 -5.08 -20.14
C SER A 274 10.38 -4.62 -21.54
N TRP A 275 10.49 -3.30 -21.75
CA TRP A 275 10.28 -2.66 -23.05
C TRP A 275 11.58 -2.28 -23.76
N ASP A 276 12.74 -2.55 -23.13
CA ASP A 276 14.03 -2.44 -23.79
C ASP A 276 14.16 -3.62 -24.78
N ARG A 277 14.09 -3.30 -26.08
CA ARG A 277 14.30 -4.26 -27.18
C ARG A 277 15.73 -4.28 -27.67
#